data_AF-A0A5C6TZU6-F1
#
_entry.id   AF-A0A5C6TZU6-F1
#
_cell.length_a   1.000
_cell.length_b   1.000
_cell.length_c   1.000
_cell.angle_alpha   90.00
_cell.angle_beta   90.00
_cell.angle_gamma   90.00
#
_symmetry.space_group_name_H-M   'P 1'
#
loop_
_entity.id
_entity.type
_entity.pdbx_description
1 polymer ?
#
loop_
_entity_poly.entity_id
_entity_poly.type
_entity_poly.pdbx_seq_one_letter_code
_entity_poly.pdbx_strand_id
1 'polypeptide(L)'
;MLELQVANLGTWGTWVPAGWRLGGMLGVTAGIGGRFGAPEFTGAVKGNNLSVRNFLQGVNVTGGEIAIALQGDSARIERFNARAGAGTLAVTGDAVLGAAPQARLQLEAQNFQLLGRVDRRIVTSGRSLIQLERDRLRLDGSFAVDEGLIDFSRSDAPTLSDDVVVTRATPAPATAPAARSNGAAGRVPSVDLDLRVDLGKRLKLRGRGLETGLEGELRLTSPGGKLAVNGTVRATGGTYAAYGQKLEIDRGNIAFNGPVDNPRLDIEATRPNLDVRVGVAVTGTALNPRVRLFSEPEMADIDKLSWLVLGRASEGLGRADTALLQRAALALLAGENQGPTDQLIQAIGLDEVSVRQSDGEVRETVVSLGKQLSRRWYVGYERSLNATAGTGS
;
A
#
# COMPACT_ATOMS: atom_id res chain seq x y z
N MET A 1 35.16 -22.84 20.94
CA MET A 1 34.92 -21.38 20.99
C MET A 1 34.90 -20.90 19.56
N LEU A 2 33.78 -20.36 19.10
CA LEU A 2 33.62 -19.81 17.77
C LEU A 2 33.74 -18.29 17.88
N GLU A 3 34.66 -17.71 17.12
CA GLU A 3 34.76 -16.27 16.94
C GLU A 3 34.43 -15.95 15.48
N LEU A 4 33.34 -15.23 15.28
CA LEU A 4 32.92 -14.77 13.97
C LEU A 4 32.95 -13.24 13.97
N GLN A 5 33.84 -12.67 13.18
CA GLN A 5 33.89 -11.24 12.93
C GLN A 5 33.42 -10.98 11.51
N VAL A 6 32.26 -10.35 11.38
CA VAL A 6 31.76 -9.88 10.09
C VAL A 6 32.11 -8.40 10.01
N ALA A 7 33.21 -8.11 9.31
CA ALA A 7 33.69 -6.74 9.10
C ALA A 7 32.72 -5.90 8.27
N ASN A 8 31.88 -6.53 7.43
CA ASN A 8 30.87 -5.83 6.64
C ASN A 8 29.63 -6.71 6.37
N LEU A 9 28.52 -6.38 7.05
CA LEU A 9 27.22 -7.02 6.84
C LEU A 9 26.65 -6.82 5.42
N GLY A 10 27.19 -5.89 4.63
CA GLY A 10 26.79 -5.65 3.24
C GLY A 10 27.03 -6.83 2.29
N THR A 11 27.90 -7.77 2.69
CA THR A 11 28.14 -9.02 1.94
C THR A 11 27.02 -10.05 2.10
N TRP A 12 26.15 -9.89 3.10
CA TRP A 12 25.01 -10.78 3.36
C TRP A 12 23.75 -10.39 2.57
N GLY A 13 23.86 -9.50 1.58
CA GLY A 13 22.74 -9.02 0.77
C GLY A 13 21.95 -10.12 0.05
N THR A 14 22.47 -11.35 -0.07
CA THR A 14 21.76 -12.50 -0.65
C THR A 14 20.71 -13.10 0.29
N TRP A 15 20.78 -12.85 1.60
CA TRP A 15 19.84 -13.39 2.60
C TRP A 15 18.79 -12.36 3.04
N VAL A 16 18.84 -11.16 2.48
CA VAL A 16 17.91 -10.07 2.78
C VAL A 16 17.03 -9.84 1.56
N PRO A 17 15.70 -9.60 1.72
CA PRO A 17 14.81 -9.38 0.59
C PRO A 17 15.31 -8.26 -0.34
N ALA A 18 14.92 -8.33 -1.61
CA ALA A 18 15.35 -7.35 -2.61
C ALA A 18 15.12 -5.90 -2.13
N GLY A 19 16.12 -5.04 -2.38
CA GLY A 19 16.09 -3.62 -1.99
C GLY A 19 16.63 -3.31 -0.59
N TRP A 20 16.78 -4.31 0.28
CA TRP A 20 17.37 -4.14 1.61
C TRP A 20 18.90 -4.27 1.58
N ARG A 21 19.57 -3.41 2.35
CA ARG A 21 21.01 -3.43 2.55
C ARG A 21 21.32 -3.32 4.03
N LEU A 22 22.11 -4.25 4.52
CA LEU A 22 22.67 -4.22 5.86
C LEU A 22 24.10 -3.67 5.79
N GLY A 23 24.56 -2.99 6.83
CA GLY A 23 25.92 -2.49 6.93
C GLY A 23 26.35 -2.39 8.38
N GLY A 24 27.65 -2.15 8.58
CA GLY A 24 28.26 -2.12 9.90
C GLY A 24 29.04 -3.39 10.22
N MET A 25 29.54 -3.42 11.45
CA MET A 25 30.38 -4.52 11.96
C MET A 25 29.60 -5.29 13.02
N LEU A 26 29.65 -6.62 12.93
CA LEU A 26 29.07 -7.52 13.91
C LEU A 26 30.14 -8.54 14.32
N GLY A 27 30.48 -8.54 15.59
CA GLY A 27 31.32 -9.54 16.24
C GLY A 27 30.47 -10.46 17.10
N VAL A 28 30.61 -11.76 16.89
CA VAL A 28 29.99 -12.78 17.72
C VAL A 28 31.10 -13.63 18.30
N THR A 29 31.15 -13.68 19.63
CA THR A 29 32.01 -14.63 20.34
C THR A 29 31.07 -15.58 21.06
N ALA A 30 31.03 -16.84 20.66
CA ALA A 30 30.12 -17.83 21.24
C ALA A 30 30.81 -19.18 21.43
N GLY A 31 30.77 -19.72 22.64
CA GLY A 31 31.02 -21.12 22.95
C GLY A 31 29.68 -21.86 23.01
N ILE A 32 29.57 -22.97 22.29
CA ILE A 32 28.43 -23.88 22.38
C ILE A 32 28.91 -25.13 23.13
N GLY A 33 28.27 -25.42 24.25
CA GLY A 33 28.47 -26.61 25.08
C GLY A 33 27.13 -27.26 25.45
N GLY A 34 27.12 -28.10 26.48
CA GLY A 34 25.91 -28.70 27.02
C GLY A 34 25.55 -30.07 26.42
N ARG A 35 24.29 -30.48 26.62
CA ARG A 35 23.77 -31.80 26.26
C ARG A 35 22.98 -31.74 24.94
N PHE A 36 22.92 -32.84 24.20
CA PHE A 36 22.06 -32.94 23.02
C PHE A 36 20.59 -32.62 23.39
N GLY A 37 20.02 -31.57 22.77
CA GLY A 37 18.68 -31.04 23.07
C GLY A 37 18.63 -29.91 24.11
N ALA A 38 19.73 -29.62 24.80
CA ALA A 38 19.89 -28.50 25.73
C ALA A 38 21.28 -27.86 25.56
N PRO A 39 21.51 -27.13 24.45
CA PRO A 39 22.77 -26.45 24.21
C PRO A 39 22.94 -25.28 25.18
N GLU A 40 24.15 -25.13 25.70
CA GLU A 40 24.56 -23.98 26.51
C GLU A 40 25.41 -23.04 25.64
N PHE A 41 24.99 -21.78 25.53
CA PHE A 41 25.66 -20.72 24.82
C PHE A 41 26.37 -19.79 25.81
N THR A 42 27.66 -19.59 25.64
CA THR A 42 28.44 -18.64 26.45
C THR A 42 29.15 -17.65 25.55
N GLY A 43 29.05 -16.36 25.85
CA GLY A 43 29.78 -15.32 25.13
C GLY A 43 28.98 -14.05 24.92
N ALA A 44 29.24 -13.33 23.82
CA ALA A 44 28.62 -12.05 23.56
C ALA A 44 28.45 -11.78 22.06
N VAL A 45 27.40 -11.04 21.72
CA VAL A 45 27.21 -10.42 20.41
C VAL A 45 27.42 -8.93 20.58
N LYS A 46 28.34 -8.34 19.80
CA LYS A 46 28.59 -6.90 19.78
C LYS A 46 28.54 -6.41 18.34
N GLY A 47 27.84 -5.31 18.11
CA GLY A 47 27.81 -4.68 16.80
C GLY A 47 27.80 -3.18 16.90
N ASN A 48 28.55 -2.55 16.00
CA ASN A 48 28.76 -1.11 15.99
C ASN A 48 28.54 -0.57 14.58
N ASN A 49 28.05 0.67 14.50
CA ASN A 49 27.74 1.35 13.24
C ASN A 49 26.82 0.51 12.33
N LEU A 50 25.89 -0.21 12.94
CA LEU A 50 24.91 -1.01 12.22
C LEU A 50 23.99 -0.08 11.42
N SER A 51 23.68 -0.48 10.20
CA SER A 51 22.74 0.25 9.37
C SER A 51 21.87 -0.70 8.56
N VAL A 52 20.62 -0.28 8.35
CA VAL A 52 19.62 -1.00 7.57
C VAL A 52 18.98 0.01 6.64
N ARG A 53 19.06 -0.25 5.34
CA ARG A 53 18.52 0.66 4.32
C ARG A 53 17.64 -0.09 3.35
N ASN A 54 16.49 0.49 3.01
CA ASN A 54 15.68 0.08 1.88
C ASN A 54 15.26 1.32 1.11
N PHE A 55 15.87 1.55 -0.06
CA PHE A 55 15.61 2.74 -0.87
C PHE A 55 14.19 2.75 -1.45
N LEU A 56 13.64 1.58 -1.79
CA LEU A 56 12.29 1.46 -2.35
C LEU A 56 11.23 1.83 -1.31
N GLN A 57 11.45 1.46 -0.06
CA GLN A 57 10.54 1.76 1.05
C GLN A 57 10.86 3.10 1.73
N GLY A 58 12.04 3.69 1.48
CA GLY A 58 12.50 4.91 2.16
C GLY A 58 13.02 4.66 3.58
N VAL A 59 13.34 3.42 3.92
CA VAL A 59 13.90 3.05 5.23
C VAL A 59 15.39 3.37 5.24
N ASN A 60 15.84 4.13 6.25
CA ASN A 60 17.26 4.43 6.45
C ASN A 60 17.57 4.53 7.93
N VAL A 61 17.95 3.40 8.52
CA VAL A 61 18.36 3.26 9.91
C VAL A 61 19.87 3.23 9.98
N THR A 62 20.47 4.02 10.86
CA THR A 62 21.91 4.20 10.98
C THR A 62 22.35 4.28 12.45
N GLY A 63 23.68 4.23 12.66
CA GLY A 63 24.28 4.40 13.98
C GLY A 63 23.77 3.38 14.99
N GLY A 64 23.45 2.17 14.53
CA GLY A 64 22.96 1.11 15.39
C GLY A 64 24.09 0.49 16.21
N GLU A 65 23.84 0.32 17.50
CA GLU A 65 24.71 -0.41 18.41
C GLU A 65 23.93 -1.55 19.03
N ILE A 66 24.57 -2.72 19.11
CA ILE A 66 24.01 -3.90 19.76
C ILE A 66 25.03 -4.53 20.69
N ALA A 67 24.60 -4.88 21.89
CA ALA A 67 25.34 -5.68 22.85
C ALA A 67 24.37 -6.68 23.48
N ILE A 68 24.64 -7.97 23.26
CA ILE A 68 23.88 -9.08 23.83
C ILE A 68 24.86 -9.96 24.59
N ALA A 69 24.55 -10.25 25.84
CA ALA A 69 25.26 -11.24 26.64
C ALA A 69 24.58 -12.61 26.49
N LEU A 70 25.36 -13.66 26.25
CA LEU A 70 24.91 -15.05 26.18
C LEU A 70 25.48 -15.81 27.36
N GLN A 71 24.60 -16.40 28.18
CA GLN A 71 25.00 -17.16 29.36
C GLN A 71 24.12 -18.39 29.55
N GLY A 72 24.68 -19.56 29.28
CA GLY A 72 23.96 -20.84 29.34
C GLY A 72 22.85 -20.88 28.31
N ASP A 73 21.61 -21.08 28.76
CA ASP A 73 20.43 -21.01 27.93
C ASP A 73 19.83 -19.60 27.86
N SER A 74 20.47 -18.57 28.42
CA SER A 74 19.91 -17.21 28.42
C SER A 74 20.65 -16.27 27.49
N ALA A 75 19.90 -15.34 26.89
CA ALA A 75 20.42 -14.19 26.15
C ALA A 75 19.79 -12.91 26.72
N ARG A 76 20.60 -11.88 26.97
CA ARG A 76 20.12 -10.58 27.45
C ARG A 76 20.61 -9.48 26.54
N ILE A 77 19.70 -8.63 26.09
CA ILE A 77 20.03 -7.40 25.37
C ILE A 77 20.46 -6.36 26.40
N GLU A 78 21.76 -6.09 26.47
CA GLU A 78 22.33 -5.06 27.34
C GLU A 78 22.21 -3.67 26.70
N ARG A 79 22.33 -3.61 25.38
CA ARG A 79 22.17 -2.39 24.60
C ARG A 79 21.65 -2.73 23.22
N PHE A 80 20.58 -2.07 22.82
CA PHE A 80 20.20 -1.98 21.42
C PHE A 80 19.69 -0.56 21.20
N ASN A 81 20.43 0.22 20.42
CA ASN A 81 20.02 1.54 20.00
C ASN A 81 20.16 1.66 18.49
N ALA A 82 19.33 2.49 17.87
CA ALA A 82 19.45 2.85 16.47
C ALA A 82 18.85 4.23 16.24
N ARG A 83 19.22 4.87 15.13
CA ARG A 83 18.70 6.18 14.74
C ARG A 83 18.10 6.13 13.34
N ALA A 84 17.03 6.89 13.13
CA ALA A 84 16.47 7.12 11.81
C ALA A 84 15.90 8.54 11.74
N GLY A 85 16.37 9.33 10.78
CA GLY A 85 16.11 10.77 10.76
C GLY A 85 16.65 11.44 12.03
N ALA A 86 15.80 12.21 12.71
CA ALA A 86 16.12 12.83 14.00
C ALA A 86 15.75 11.94 15.21
N GLY A 87 15.13 10.79 14.98
CA GLY A 87 14.61 9.92 16.04
C GLY A 87 15.52 8.78 16.45
N THR A 88 15.11 8.13 17.54
CA THR A 88 15.80 7.01 18.16
C THR A 88 14.87 5.80 18.30
N LEU A 89 15.50 4.63 18.30
CA LEU A 89 14.87 3.35 18.60
C LEU A 89 15.73 2.66 19.66
N ALA A 90 15.10 2.20 20.73
CA ALA A 90 15.72 1.39 21.75
C ALA A 90 15.00 0.05 21.86
N VAL A 91 15.76 -1.02 22.06
CA VAL A 91 15.21 -2.34 22.36
C VAL A 91 15.91 -2.90 23.59
N THR A 92 15.11 -3.45 24.51
CA THR A 92 15.61 -4.12 25.71
C THR A 92 14.88 -5.44 25.87
N GLY A 93 15.47 -6.38 26.59
CA GLY A 93 14.80 -7.65 26.85
C GLY A 93 15.74 -8.81 27.07
N ASP A 94 15.13 -9.95 27.25
CA ASP A 94 15.77 -11.21 27.54
C ASP A 94 15.12 -12.33 26.72
N ALA A 95 15.87 -13.40 26.54
CA ALA A 95 15.42 -14.60 25.88
C ALA A 95 16.01 -15.83 26.56
N VAL A 96 15.22 -16.90 26.59
CA VAL A 96 15.65 -18.24 26.90
C VAL A 96 15.78 -18.99 25.57
N LEU A 97 16.99 -19.42 25.29
CA LEU A 97 17.43 -20.21 24.15
C LEU A 97 17.24 -21.71 24.44
N GLY A 98 17.25 -22.54 23.41
CA GLY A 98 17.17 -24.00 23.54
C GLY A 98 15.99 -24.60 22.77
N ALA A 99 15.50 -25.76 23.22
CA ALA A 99 14.47 -26.52 22.50
C ALA A 99 13.09 -25.83 22.45
N ALA A 100 12.78 -24.98 23.44
CA ALA A 100 11.55 -24.21 23.51
C ALA A 100 11.90 -22.73 23.71
N PRO A 101 12.32 -22.02 22.63
CA PRO A 101 12.79 -20.66 22.74
C PRO A 101 11.68 -19.73 23.24
N GLN A 102 12.04 -18.85 24.17
CA GLN A 102 11.18 -17.79 24.67
C GLN A 102 11.92 -16.48 24.58
N ALA A 103 11.25 -15.39 24.22
CA ALA A 103 11.85 -14.07 24.25
C ALA A 103 10.81 -13.04 24.67
N ARG A 104 11.25 -12.04 25.43
CA ARG A 104 10.44 -10.88 25.79
C ARG A 104 11.25 -9.62 25.52
N LEU A 105 10.85 -8.88 24.48
CA LEU A 105 11.52 -7.68 24.04
C LEU A 105 10.59 -6.48 24.20
N GLN A 106 11.10 -5.39 24.75
CA GLN A 106 10.44 -4.10 24.82
C GLN A 106 11.12 -3.18 23.81
N LEU A 107 10.33 -2.66 22.89
CA LEU A 107 10.74 -1.68 21.89
C LEU A 107 10.19 -0.32 22.28
N GLU A 108 11.02 0.70 22.18
CA GLU A 108 10.64 2.10 22.36
C GLU A 108 11.16 2.92 21.19
N ALA A 109 10.26 3.63 20.53
CA ALA A 109 10.56 4.53 19.42
C ALA A 109 10.21 5.96 19.82
N GLN A 110 11.11 6.90 19.53
CA GLN A 110 10.93 8.32 19.83
C GLN A 110 11.26 9.13 18.58
N ASN A 111 10.25 9.79 18.01
CA ASN A 111 10.31 10.51 16.73
C ASN A 111 11.01 9.71 15.62
N PHE A 112 10.85 8.39 15.63
CA PHE A 112 11.60 7.48 14.76
C PHE A 112 11.07 7.57 13.33
N GLN A 113 11.94 7.92 12.39
CA GLN A 113 11.57 8.02 10.98
C GLN A 113 11.48 6.62 10.35
N LEU A 114 10.29 6.00 10.44
CA LEU A 114 10.01 4.69 9.88
C LEU A 114 10.13 4.68 8.35
N LEU A 115 9.59 5.70 7.69
CA LEU A 115 9.64 5.88 6.24
C LEU A 115 10.13 7.30 5.92
N GLY A 116 11.03 7.44 4.95
CA GLY A 116 11.67 8.71 4.59
C GLY A 116 11.79 8.93 3.07
N ARG A 117 10.82 8.47 2.29
CA ARG A 117 10.75 8.70 0.84
C ARG A 117 10.08 10.07 0.57
N VAL A 118 10.35 10.68 -0.59
CA VAL A 118 9.81 12.01 -0.94
C VAL A 118 8.28 12.02 -1.04
N ASP A 119 7.70 10.93 -1.50
CA ASP A 119 6.28 10.67 -1.65
C ASP A 119 5.70 9.91 -0.45
N ARG A 120 6.53 9.43 0.49
CA ARG A 120 6.06 8.75 1.69
C ARG A 120 7.01 8.93 2.86
N ARG A 121 6.56 9.71 3.84
CA ARG A 121 7.28 10.00 5.08
C ARG A 121 6.39 9.63 6.26
N ILE A 122 6.92 8.87 7.21
CA ILE A 122 6.23 8.52 8.47
C ILE A 122 7.26 8.62 9.59
N VAL A 123 6.96 9.46 10.57
CA VAL A 123 7.68 9.61 11.84
C VAL A 123 6.75 9.15 12.94
N THR A 124 7.22 8.25 13.80
CA THR A 124 6.39 7.63 14.83
C THR A 124 7.09 7.53 16.17
N SER A 125 6.31 7.67 17.22
CA SER A 125 6.70 7.44 18.61
C SER A 125 5.79 6.39 19.21
N GLY A 126 6.32 5.57 20.11
CA GLY A 126 5.52 4.54 20.73
C GLY A 126 6.34 3.46 21.38
N ARG A 127 5.63 2.45 21.85
CA ARG A 127 6.22 1.31 22.53
C ARG A 127 5.51 0.04 22.13
N SER A 128 6.26 -1.05 22.13
CA SER A 128 5.72 -2.38 21.87
C SER A 128 6.40 -3.44 22.72
N LEU A 129 5.62 -4.43 23.13
CA LEU A 129 6.08 -5.67 23.70
C LEU A 129 6.03 -6.75 22.63
N ILE A 130 7.18 -7.37 22.37
CA ILE A 130 7.33 -8.51 21.47
C ILE A 130 7.58 -9.72 22.35
N GLN A 131 6.75 -10.75 22.21
CA GLN A 131 6.89 -12.00 22.95
C GLN A 131 6.98 -13.15 21.96
N LEU A 132 8.01 -13.98 22.12
CA LEU A 132 8.14 -15.24 21.39
C LEU A 132 7.92 -16.38 22.38
N GLU A 133 7.02 -17.29 22.06
CA GLU A 133 6.79 -18.53 22.81
C GLU A 133 6.79 -19.71 21.83
N ARG A 134 7.89 -20.47 21.79
CA ARG A 134 8.08 -21.59 20.85
C ARG A 134 7.95 -21.14 19.39
N ASP A 135 6.76 -21.27 18.82
CA ASP A 135 6.39 -20.94 17.44
C ASP A 135 5.32 -19.84 17.35
N ARG A 136 4.99 -19.17 18.46
CA ARG A 136 4.03 -18.06 18.47
C ARG A 136 4.76 -16.75 18.76
N LEU A 137 4.65 -15.81 17.83
CA LEU A 137 5.14 -14.44 18.00
C LEU A 137 3.95 -13.54 18.30
N ARG A 138 3.94 -12.91 19.47
CA ARG A 138 2.93 -11.94 19.87
C ARG A 138 3.54 -10.53 19.86
N LEU A 139 2.85 -9.59 19.22
CA LEU A 139 3.25 -8.20 19.12
C LEU A 139 2.12 -7.31 19.64
N ASP A 140 2.30 -6.77 20.85
CA ASP A 140 1.38 -5.81 21.46
C ASP A 140 2.03 -4.43 21.49
N GLY A 141 1.27 -3.37 21.22
CA GLY A 141 1.88 -2.04 21.23
C GLY A 141 0.95 -0.88 21.00
N SER A 142 1.49 0.32 21.22
CA SER A 142 0.81 1.59 20.95
C SER A 142 1.80 2.54 20.30
N PHE A 143 1.45 3.03 19.13
CA PHE A 143 2.23 3.99 18.35
C PHE A 143 1.38 5.20 17.99
N ALA A 144 2.01 6.35 17.92
CA ALA A 144 1.44 7.58 17.39
C ALA A 144 2.23 7.99 16.15
N VAL A 145 1.54 8.52 15.15
CA VAL A 145 2.16 9.16 13.99
C VAL A 145 2.42 10.62 14.36
N ASP A 146 3.67 10.92 14.66
CA ASP A 146 4.08 12.28 15.04
C ASP A 146 3.99 13.22 13.84
N GLU A 147 4.41 12.75 12.67
CA GLU A 147 4.40 13.47 11.40
C GLU A 147 4.31 12.46 10.25
N GLY A 148 3.47 12.74 9.25
CA GLY A 148 3.35 11.88 8.10
C GLY A 148 2.96 12.61 6.82
N LEU A 149 3.46 12.11 5.71
CA LEU A 149 3.03 12.46 4.36
C LEU A 149 2.90 11.18 3.55
N ILE A 150 1.73 10.98 2.95
CA ILE A 150 1.48 9.93 1.96
C ILE A 150 1.06 10.62 0.67
N ASP A 151 1.88 10.48 -0.37
CA ASP A 151 1.64 10.98 -1.72
C ASP A 151 1.44 9.79 -2.67
N PHE A 152 0.22 9.62 -3.15
CA PHE A 152 -0.16 8.56 -4.10
C PHE A 152 -0.46 9.12 -5.49
N SER A 153 0.11 10.29 -5.84
CA SER A 153 -0.04 10.90 -7.17
C SER A 153 0.51 10.05 -8.29
N ARG A 154 1.53 9.23 -8.01
CA ARG A 154 2.10 8.26 -8.93
C ARG A 154 1.72 6.88 -8.43
N SER A 155 1.09 6.09 -9.28
CA SER A 155 0.77 4.69 -8.97
C SER A 155 2.06 3.97 -8.56
N ASP A 156 2.12 3.46 -7.33
CA ASP A 156 2.98 2.31 -7.07
C ASP A 156 2.48 1.21 -8.04
N ALA A 157 3.39 0.57 -8.78
CA ALA A 157 3.02 -0.52 -9.67
C ALA A 157 2.19 -1.55 -8.88
N PRO A 158 1.08 -2.10 -9.43
CA PRO A 158 0.25 -3.07 -8.72
C PRO A 158 1.14 -4.20 -8.22
N THR A 159 1.37 -4.25 -6.91
CA THR A 159 2.03 -5.41 -6.31
C THR A 159 0.98 -6.50 -6.27
N LEU A 160 1.27 -7.61 -6.96
CA LEU A 160 0.50 -8.84 -6.83
C LEU A 160 0.34 -9.13 -5.34
N SER A 161 -0.88 -9.45 -4.90
CA SER A 161 -1.10 -9.99 -3.55
C SER A 161 -0.11 -11.12 -3.31
N ASP A 162 0.40 -11.25 -2.07
CA ASP A 162 1.30 -12.32 -1.62
C ASP A 162 0.62 -13.71 -1.61
N ASP A 163 -0.32 -13.96 -2.52
CA ASP A 163 -0.91 -15.27 -2.77
C ASP A 163 -0.23 -15.91 -3.97
N VAL A 164 1.06 -16.16 -3.80
CA VAL A 164 1.84 -17.02 -4.70
C VAL A 164 2.21 -18.28 -3.93
N VAL A 165 1.20 -19.11 -3.66
CA VAL A 165 1.43 -20.54 -3.52
C VAL A 165 1.64 -21.07 -4.95
N VAL A 166 2.89 -21.21 -5.37
CA VAL A 166 3.23 -21.98 -6.58
C VAL A 166 2.99 -23.46 -6.26
N THR A 167 1.74 -23.92 -6.27
CA THR A 167 1.45 -25.33 -6.56
C THR A 167 1.59 -25.50 -8.06
N ARG A 168 2.81 -25.80 -8.51
CA ARG A 168 3.01 -26.35 -9.85
C ARG A 168 2.52 -27.80 -9.79
N ALA A 169 1.25 -28.00 -10.14
CA ALA A 169 0.70 -29.31 -10.41
C ALA A 169 1.14 -29.74 -11.82
N THR A 170 1.95 -30.80 -11.90
CA THR A 170 2.06 -31.62 -13.12
C THR A 170 1.81 -33.09 -12.72
N PRO A 171 0.96 -33.84 -13.44
CA PRO A 171 0.63 -35.23 -13.09
C PRO A 171 1.79 -36.21 -13.39
N ALA A 172 1.79 -37.31 -12.63
CA ALA A 172 2.75 -38.44 -12.48
C ALA A 172 2.92 -39.31 -13.76
N PRO A 173 3.69 -40.45 -13.80
CA PRO A 173 4.19 -41.30 -12.69
C PRO A 173 5.56 -42.02 -12.83
N ALA A 174 6.15 -42.47 -11.69
CA ALA A 174 6.80 -43.79 -11.50
C ALA A 174 7.51 -43.94 -10.12
N THR A 175 7.04 -44.91 -9.33
CA THR A 175 7.76 -45.79 -8.36
C THR A 175 8.79 -45.25 -7.35
N ALA A 176 8.35 -45.17 -6.07
CA ALA A 176 8.97 -45.58 -4.77
C ALA A 176 10.47 -45.33 -4.46
N PRO A 177 10.88 -45.05 -3.19
CA PRO A 177 10.25 -45.49 -1.93
C PRO A 177 10.01 -44.38 -0.89
N ALA A 178 9.22 -44.72 0.13
CA ALA A 178 8.92 -43.89 1.30
C ALA A 178 10.20 -43.47 2.05
N ALA A 179 10.68 -42.26 1.76
CA ALA A 179 11.70 -41.59 2.55
C ALA A 179 11.03 -40.91 3.75
N ARG A 180 11.53 -41.29 4.92
CA ARG A 180 11.13 -40.83 6.26
C ARG A 180 11.14 -39.31 6.31
N SER A 181 9.99 -38.70 6.54
CA SER A 181 9.86 -37.27 6.83
C SER A 181 10.39 -37.00 8.25
N ASN A 182 11.67 -36.67 8.38
CA ASN A 182 12.23 -36.07 9.57
C ASN A 182 13.25 -35.00 9.16
N GLY A 183 13.04 -33.76 9.61
CA GLY A 183 14.09 -32.74 9.68
C GLY A 183 13.73 -31.37 9.09
N ALA A 184 12.95 -30.59 9.85
CA ALA A 184 12.96 -29.11 9.87
C ALA A 184 12.81 -28.36 8.53
N ALA A 185 11.63 -28.47 7.90
CA ALA A 185 11.09 -27.30 7.21
C ALA A 185 10.73 -26.27 8.30
N GLY A 186 11.44 -25.14 8.34
CA GLY A 186 11.20 -24.08 9.33
C GLY A 186 9.73 -23.67 9.34
N ARG A 187 9.00 -24.06 10.38
CA ARG A 187 7.65 -23.57 10.64
C ARG A 187 7.76 -22.06 10.84
N VAL A 188 7.14 -21.30 9.95
CA VAL A 188 6.98 -19.86 10.13
C VAL A 188 6.17 -19.66 11.41
N PRO A 189 6.65 -18.88 12.38
CA PRO A 189 5.92 -18.67 13.62
C PRO A 189 4.57 -18.03 13.33
N SER A 190 3.51 -18.49 13.99
CA SER A 190 2.20 -17.82 13.90
C SER A 190 2.29 -16.46 14.58
N VAL A 191 1.87 -15.41 13.89
CA VAL A 191 1.95 -14.03 14.39
C VAL A 191 0.59 -13.58 14.94
N ASP A 192 0.56 -13.26 16.22
CA ASP A 192 -0.55 -12.59 16.90
C ASP A 192 -0.21 -11.10 17.06
N LEU A 193 -1.06 -10.23 16.52
CA LEU A 193 -0.86 -8.79 16.43
C LEU A 193 -1.95 -8.08 17.23
N ASP A 194 -1.56 -7.12 18.06
CA ASP A 194 -2.46 -6.15 18.68
C ASP A 194 -1.75 -4.79 18.80
N LEU A 195 -1.82 -4.00 17.74
CA LEU A 195 -1.21 -2.67 17.70
C LEU A 195 -2.30 -1.61 17.67
N ARG A 196 -2.23 -0.65 18.58
CA ARG A 196 -2.97 0.62 18.49
C ARG A 196 -2.12 1.66 17.80
N VAL A 197 -2.69 2.35 16.83
CA VAL A 197 -2.04 3.40 16.04
C VAL A 197 -2.92 4.64 16.08
N ASP A 198 -2.43 5.68 16.76
CA ASP A 198 -2.98 7.02 16.68
C ASP A 198 -2.35 7.73 15.47
N LEU A 199 -3.16 8.25 14.55
CA LEU A 199 -2.69 8.95 13.36
C LEU A 199 -2.19 10.38 13.66
N GLY A 200 -2.36 10.85 14.90
CA GLY A 200 -1.96 12.18 15.33
C GLY A 200 -2.69 13.28 14.56
N LYS A 201 -2.08 14.48 14.50
CA LYS A 201 -2.66 15.67 13.85
C LYS A 201 -1.87 16.17 12.64
N ARG A 202 -0.74 15.51 12.34
CA ARG A 202 0.23 15.94 11.32
C ARG A 202 0.43 14.88 10.25
N LEU A 203 -0.56 14.03 10.02
CA LEU A 203 -0.59 13.12 8.89
C LEU A 203 -1.31 13.78 7.72
N LYS A 204 -0.60 13.93 6.61
CA LYS A 204 -1.13 14.49 5.36
C LYS A 204 -1.23 13.42 4.29
N LEU A 205 -2.32 13.45 3.54
CA LEU A 205 -2.59 12.60 2.39
C LEU A 205 -2.74 13.49 1.16
N ARG A 206 -2.01 13.18 0.09
CA ARG A 206 -2.13 13.87 -1.20
C ARG A 206 -2.07 12.90 -2.37
N GLY A 207 -2.71 13.25 -3.47
CA GLY A 207 -2.60 12.51 -4.73
C GLY A 207 -3.91 12.39 -5.47
N ARG A 208 -3.83 12.22 -6.79
CA ARG A 208 -5.00 12.13 -7.68
C ARG A 208 -6.02 13.26 -7.44
N GLY A 209 -5.52 14.49 -7.24
CA GLY A 209 -6.35 15.65 -6.95
C GLY A 209 -6.76 15.83 -5.49
N LEU A 210 -6.59 14.82 -4.63
CA LEU A 210 -6.85 14.92 -3.19
C LEU A 210 -5.69 15.61 -2.48
N GLU A 211 -6.00 16.50 -1.54
CA GLU A 211 -5.08 16.99 -0.51
C GLU A 211 -5.86 17.17 0.79
N THR A 212 -5.53 16.41 1.83
CA THR A 212 -6.24 16.44 3.11
C THR A 212 -5.33 16.06 4.28
N GLY A 213 -5.65 16.53 5.48
CA GLY A 213 -5.11 15.98 6.73
C GLY A 213 -5.90 14.74 7.15
N LEU A 214 -5.26 13.81 7.85
CA LEU A 214 -5.90 12.62 8.39
C LEU A 214 -5.70 12.57 9.91
N GLU A 215 -6.76 12.26 10.63
CA GLU A 215 -6.73 12.00 12.07
C GLU A 215 -7.56 10.75 12.37
N GLY A 216 -7.30 10.10 13.50
CA GLY A 216 -8.07 8.93 13.92
C GLY A 216 -7.23 7.89 14.65
N GLU A 217 -7.89 6.85 15.10
CA GLU A 217 -7.26 5.72 15.80
C GLU A 217 -7.60 4.42 15.07
N LEU A 218 -6.59 3.60 14.90
CA LEU A 218 -6.67 2.29 14.27
C LEU A 218 -6.10 1.23 15.20
N ARG A 219 -6.78 0.09 15.28
CA ARG A 219 -6.30 -1.13 15.93
C ARG A 219 -6.05 -2.18 14.86
N LEU A 220 -4.79 -2.61 14.75
CA LEU A 220 -4.34 -3.64 13.82
C LEU A 220 -4.26 -4.96 14.59
N THR A 221 -4.92 -5.98 14.07
CA THR A 221 -4.93 -7.34 14.61
C THR A 221 -4.66 -8.39 13.54
N SER A 222 -4.33 -9.62 13.93
CA SER A 222 -4.09 -10.72 12.98
C SER A 222 -4.88 -12.01 13.31
N PRO A 223 -6.22 -11.97 13.41
CA PRO A 223 -7.01 -13.16 13.71
C PRO A 223 -6.77 -14.26 12.66
N GLY A 224 -6.31 -15.43 13.13
CA GLY A 224 -5.98 -16.55 12.24
C GLY A 224 -4.87 -16.25 11.23
N GLY A 225 -3.98 -15.31 11.53
CA GLY A 225 -2.86 -14.92 10.68
C GLY A 225 -3.22 -13.95 9.54
N LYS A 226 -4.47 -13.47 9.47
CA LYS A 226 -4.90 -12.47 8.47
C LYS A 226 -4.96 -11.09 9.09
N LEU A 227 -4.32 -10.10 8.47
CA LEU A 227 -4.36 -8.71 8.93
C LEU A 227 -5.78 -8.16 8.91
N ALA A 228 -6.22 -7.62 10.03
CA ALA A 228 -7.49 -6.96 10.22
C ALA A 228 -7.28 -5.59 10.90
N VAL A 229 -7.95 -4.57 10.40
CA VAL A 229 -7.90 -3.20 10.90
C VAL A 229 -9.28 -2.80 11.39
N ASN A 230 -9.35 -2.24 12.58
CA ASN A 230 -10.57 -1.70 13.18
C ASN A 230 -10.33 -0.26 13.63
N GLY A 231 -11.29 0.62 13.42
CA GLY A 231 -11.18 2.01 13.86
C GLY A 231 -11.73 2.98 12.84
N THR A 232 -11.46 4.26 13.04
CA THR A 232 -12.00 5.33 12.20
C THR A 232 -10.91 6.33 11.86
N VAL A 233 -10.83 6.68 10.59
CA VAL A 233 -10.00 7.75 10.06
C VAL A 233 -10.92 8.85 9.56
N ARG A 234 -10.60 10.09 9.86
CA ARG A 234 -11.33 11.26 9.44
C ARG A 234 -10.41 12.22 8.69
N ALA A 235 -10.91 12.75 7.58
CA ALA A 235 -10.32 13.88 6.88
C ALA A 235 -10.48 15.16 7.71
N THR A 236 -9.38 15.85 7.98
CA THR A 236 -9.37 17.18 8.61
C THR A 236 -9.29 18.27 7.56
N GLY A 237 -10.47 18.57 7.00
CA GLY A 237 -10.61 19.49 5.88
C GLY A 237 -9.91 18.98 4.63
N GLY A 238 -9.47 19.90 3.78
CA GLY A 238 -8.77 19.56 2.54
C GLY A 238 -9.65 19.75 1.32
N THR A 239 -9.06 19.44 0.16
CA THR A 239 -9.64 19.74 -1.13
C THR A 239 -9.47 18.57 -2.08
N TYR A 240 -10.42 18.42 -2.99
CA TYR A 240 -10.36 17.45 -4.07
C TYR A 240 -10.52 18.17 -5.40
N ALA A 241 -9.53 18.05 -6.27
CA ALA A 241 -9.52 18.67 -7.59
C ALA A 241 -9.67 17.61 -8.68
N ALA A 242 -10.78 17.65 -9.41
CA ALA A 242 -11.05 16.75 -10.54
C ALA A 242 -11.83 17.48 -11.63
N TYR A 243 -11.60 17.10 -12.90
CA TYR A 243 -12.32 17.65 -14.06
C TYR A 243 -12.34 19.19 -14.13
N GLY A 244 -11.25 19.84 -13.70
CA GLY A 244 -11.12 21.29 -13.67
C GLY A 244 -11.87 21.99 -12.53
N GLN A 245 -12.52 21.23 -11.64
CA GLN A 245 -13.23 21.76 -10.47
C GLN A 245 -12.47 21.44 -9.19
N LYS A 246 -12.55 22.36 -8.24
CA LYS A 246 -12.03 22.19 -6.88
C LYS A 246 -13.19 22.09 -5.91
N LEU A 247 -13.23 21.01 -5.15
CA LEU A 247 -14.20 20.76 -4.09
C LEU A 247 -13.50 20.85 -2.73
N GLU A 248 -14.21 21.33 -1.72
CA GLU A 248 -13.80 21.33 -0.32
C GLU A 248 -14.41 20.13 0.39
N ILE A 249 -13.61 19.44 1.21
CA ILE A 249 -14.06 18.25 1.94
C ILE A 249 -14.70 18.71 3.25
N ASP A 250 -16.03 18.68 3.29
CA ASP A 250 -16.82 19.00 4.49
C ASP A 250 -16.80 17.82 5.49
N ARG A 251 -16.86 16.59 4.95
CA ARG A 251 -16.85 15.35 5.71
C ARG A 251 -16.02 14.31 4.98
N GLY A 252 -15.19 13.56 5.70
CA GLY A 252 -14.48 12.42 5.13
C GLY A 252 -14.23 11.36 6.17
N ASN A 253 -15.26 10.58 6.50
CA ASN A 253 -15.16 9.50 7.47
C ASN A 253 -14.89 8.18 6.76
N ILE A 254 -13.88 7.47 7.23
CA ILE A 254 -13.47 6.16 6.73
C ILE A 254 -13.45 5.21 7.93
N ALA A 255 -14.33 4.21 7.93
CA ALA A 255 -14.46 3.27 9.02
C ALA A 255 -13.93 1.89 8.61
N PHE A 256 -12.98 1.37 9.38
CA PHE A 256 -12.39 0.05 9.21
C PHE A 256 -13.06 -0.93 10.18
N ASN A 257 -13.45 -2.10 9.66
CA ASN A 257 -14.18 -3.12 10.41
C ASN A 257 -13.65 -4.55 10.16
N GLY A 258 -12.36 -4.69 9.86
CA GLY A 258 -11.70 -5.95 9.55
C GLY A 258 -10.83 -5.82 8.31
N PRO A 259 -11.32 -6.12 7.09
CA PRO A 259 -10.50 -6.04 5.88
C PRO A 259 -9.90 -4.65 5.67
N VAL A 260 -8.58 -4.59 5.45
CA VAL A 260 -7.83 -3.32 5.27
C VAL A 260 -8.11 -2.66 3.92
N ASP A 261 -8.49 -3.44 2.92
CA ASP A 261 -8.72 -3.05 1.53
C ASP A 261 -10.15 -2.58 1.24
N ASN A 262 -11.09 -2.83 2.16
CA ASN A 262 -12.51 -2.53 1.95
C ASN A 262 -13.17 -1.75 3.11
N PRO A 263 -12.65 -0.59 3.54
CA PRO A 263 -13.30 0.23 4.55
C PRO A 263 -14.63 0.82 4.06
N ARG A 264 -15.48 1.21 5.01
CA ARG A 264 -16.70 1.96 4.73
C ARG A 264 -16.38 3.44 4.54
N LEU A 265 -16.96 4.04 3.51
CA LEU A 265 -16.79 5.44 3.13
C LEU A 265 -18.05 6.24 3.48
N ASP A 266 -17.86 7.43 4.04
CA ASP A 266 -18.86 8.49 4.19
C ASP A 266 -18.15 9.84 3.98
N ILE A 267 -18.10 10.27 2.73
CA ILE A 267 -17.36 11.45 2.28
C ILE A 267 -18.32 12.41 1.62
N GLU A 268 -18.25 13.69 1.97
CA GLU A 268 -19.02 14.78 1.40
C GLU A 268 -18.06 15.90 1.02
N ALA A 269 -18.12 16.34 -0.23
CA ALA A 269 -17.33 17.44 -0.73
C ALA A 269 -18.20 18.43 -1.52
N THR A 270 -18.06 19.71 -1.23
CA THR A 270 -18.86 20.78 -1.83
C THR A 270 -18.02 21.69 -2.70
N ARG A 271 -18.65 22.34 -3.68
CA ARG A 271 -17.97 23.37 -4.47
C ARG A 271 -18.06 24.71 -3.72
N PRO A 272 -16.92 25.32 -3.35
CA PRO A 272 -16.93 26.60 -2.64
C PRO A 272 -17.32 27.76 -3.57
N ASN A 273 -17.66 28.91 -2.98
CA ASN A 273 -17.95 30.18 -3.67
C ASN A 273 -19.14 30.11 -4.65
N LEU A 274 -20.18 29.35 -4.29
CA LEU A 274 -21.46 29.35 -4.99
C LEU A 274 -22.57 29.81 -4.06
N ASP A 275 -23.60 30.43 -4.62
CA ASP A 275 -24.80 30.85 -3.89
C ASP A 275 -25.64 29.64 -3.43
N VAL A 276 -25.38 28.47 -4.00
CA VAL A 276 -26.07 27.21 -3.70
C VAL A 276 -25.05 26.16 -3.28
N ARG A 277 -25.36 25.44 -2.19
CA ARG A 277 -24.54 24.33 -1.74
C ARG A 277 -24.77 23.16 -2.68
N VAL A 278 -23.77 22.83 -3.49
CA VAL A 278 -23.78 21.68 -4.40
C VAL A 278 -22.51 20.87 -4.20
N GLY A 279 -22.63 19.56 -4.25
CA GLY A 279 -21.50 18.69 -3.95
C GLY A 279 -21.69 17.24 -4.38
N VAL A 280 -20.67 16.47 -4.04
CA VAL A 280 -20.58 15.03 -4.25
C VAL A 280 -20.57 14.35 -2.88
N ALA A 281 -21.39 13.31 -2.74
CA ALA A 281 -21.36 12.41 -1.60
C ALA A 281 -20.95 11.01 -2.06
N VAL A 282 -19.97 10.43 -1.37
CA VAL A 282 -19.45 9.07 -1.60
C VAL A 282 -19.77 8.23 -0.38
N THR A 283 -20.52 7.16 -0.59
CA THR A 283 -20.94 6.22 0.45
C THR A 283 -20.67 4.78 0.02
N GLY A 284 -20.87 3.80 0.91
CA GLY A 284 -20.65 2.39 0.60
C GLY A 284 -19.27 1.93 1.08
N THR A 285 -18.63 1.02 0.36
CA THR A 285 -17.31 0.49 0.74
C THR A 285 -16.27 0.83 -0.34
N ALA A 286 -14.98 0.77 -0.03
CA ALA A 286 -13.93 1.11 -0.99
C ALA A 286 -13.95 0.24 -2.26
N LEU A 287 -14.37 -1.03 -2.16
CA LEU A 287 -14.53 -1.92 -3.32
C LEU A 287 -15.86 -1.72 -4.06
N ASN A 288 -16.86 -1.10 -3.44
CA ASN A 288 -18.14 -0.81 -4.08
C ASN A 288 -18.65 0.58 -3.65
N PRO A 289 -18.00 1.65 -4.12
CA PRO A 289 -18.37 3.01 -3.77
C PRO A 289 -19.63 3.44 -4.53
N ARG A 290 -20.50 4.18 -3.84
CA ARG A 290 -21.70 4.81 -4.40
C ARG A 290 -21.50 6.32 -4.39
N VAL A 291 -21.37 6.88 -5.57
CA VAL A 291 -21.21 8.32 -5.78
C VAL A 291 -22.57 8.91 -6.15
N ARG A 292 -22.97 9.97 -5.46
CA ARG A 292 -24.20 10.73 -5.76
C ARG A 292 -23.94 12.22 -5.68
N LEU A 293 -24.75 12.99 -6.38
CA LEU A 293 -24.76 14.44 -6.30
C LEU A 293 -25.83 14.88 -5.31
N PHE A 294 -25.55 15.95 -4.57
CA PHE A 294 -26.53 16.55 -3.67
C PHE A 294 -26.52 18.07 -3.83
N SER A 295 -27.61 18.69 -3.43
CA SER A 295 -27.73 20.14 -3.38
C SER A 295 -28.66 20.57 -2.26
N GLU A 296 -28.40 21.76 -1.71
CA GLU A 296 -29.29 22.44 -0.77
C GLU A 296 -29.50 23.88 -1.28
N PRO A 297 -30.70 24.24 -1.78
CA PRO A 297 -31.94 23.45 -1.86
C PRO A 297 -31.91 22.31 -2.90
N GLU A 298 -32.85 21.37 -2.78
CA GLU A 298 -32.94 20.20 -3.68
C GLU A 298 -33.35 20.63 -5.11
N MET A 299 -32.60 20.14 -6.11
CA MET A 299 -32.81 20.44 -7.52
C MET A 299 -32.73 19.16 -8.37
N ALA A 300 -33.02 19.26 -9.67
CA ALA A 300 -32.86 18.16 -10.61
C ALA A 300 -31.37 17.79 -10.79
N ASP A 301 -31.07 16.51 -11.05
CA ASP A 301 -29.68 16.04 -11.12
C ASP A 301 -28.86 16.74 -12.23
N ILE A 302 -29.52 17.13 -13.33
CA ILE A 302 -28.89 17.89 -14.40
C ILE A 302 -28.45 19.29 -13.95
N ASP A 303 -29.24 19.93 -13.09
CA ASP A 303 -28.90 21.22 -12.51
C ASP A 303 -27.80 21.06 -11.46
N LYS A 304 -27.82 20.00 -10.65
CA LYS A 304 -26.72 19.68 -9.71
C LYS A 304 -25.40 19.57 -10.48
N LEU A 305 -25.39 18.82 -11.59
CA LEU A 305 -24.23 18.70 -12.46
C LEU A 305 -23.80 20.03 -13.06
N SER A 306 -24.74 20.82 -13.57
CA SER A 306 -24.45 22.14 -14.14
C SER A 306 -23.83 23.08 -13.12
N TRP A 307 -24.36 23.12 -11.90
CA TRP A 307 -23.79 23.91 -10.81
C TRP A 307 -22.42 23.40 -10.37
N LEU A 308 -22.22 22.09 -10.30
CA LEU A 308 -20.93 21.50 -9.92
C LEU A 308 -19.84 21.78 -10.96
N VAL A 309 -20.16 21.64 -12.25
CA VAL A 309 -19.19 21.75 -13.36
C VAL A 309 -19.03 23.19 -13.86
N LEU A 310 -20.15 23.90 -14.06
CA LEU A 310 -20.19 25.21 -14.72
C LEU A 310 -20.39 26.36 -13.73
N GLY A 311 -20.95 26.10 -12.54
CA GLY A 311 -21.18 27.12 -11.51
C GLY A 311 -22.43 27.95 -11.72
N ARG A 312 -23.33 27.45 -12.57
CA ARG A 312 -24.61 28.08 -12.88
C ARG A 312 -25.62 27.00 -13.27
N ALA A 313 -26.90 27.35 -13.17
CA ALA A 313 -28.01 26.51 -13.61
C ALA A 313 -27.90 26.16 -15.10
N SER A 314 -28.61 25.11 -15.51
CA SER A 314 -28.60 24.66 -16.91
C SER A 314 -29.41 25.56 -17.87
N GLU A 315 -30.20 26.47 -17.31
CA GLU A 315 -30.97 27.44 -18.07
C GLU A 315 -30.04 28.52 -18.67
N GLY A 316 -30.06 28.63 -20.01
CA GLY A 316 -29.22 29.57 -20.76
C GLY A 316 -27.88 29.01 -21.26
N LEU A 317 -27.65 27.69 -21.18
CA LEU A 317 -26.45 27.05 -21.71
C LEU A 317 -26.34 27.15 -23.23
N GLY A 318 -25.17 27.58 -23.72
CA GLY A 318 -24.85 27.61 -25.15
C GLY A 318 -24.43 26.23 -25.70
N ARG A 319 -24.29 26.11 -27.04
CA ARG A 319 -23.85 24.87 -27.71
C ARG A 319 -22.49 24.33 -27.23
N ALA A 320 -21.63 25.17 -26.65
CA ALA A 320 -20.32 24.76 -26.13
C ALA A 320 -20.43 24.10 -24.73
N ASP A 321 -21.33 24.59 -23.89
CA ASP A 321 -21.47 24.11 -22.51
C ASP A 321 -22.19 22.75 -22.45
N THR A 322 -23.12 22.52 -23.37
CA THR A 322 -23.78 21.22 -23.59
C THR A 322 -22.78 20.12 -23.99
N ALA A 323 -21.76 20.46 -24.78
CA ALA A 323 -20.70 19.54 -25.15
C ALA A 323 -19.78 19.18 -23.96
N LEU A 324 -19.56 20.11 -23.03
CA LEU A 324 -18.78 19.84 -21.80
C LEU A 324 -19.56 18.96 -20.81
N LEU A 325 -20.86 19.19 -20.63
CA LEU A 325 -21.71 18.35 -19.79
C LEU A 325 -21.80 16.91 -20.30
N GLN A 326 -21.91 16.70 -21.62
CA GLN A 326 -21.88 15.37 -22.21
C GLN A 326 -20.56 14.63 -21.91
N ARG A 327 -19.42 15.34 -21.97
CA ARG A 327 -18.11 14.76 -21.62
C ARG A 327 -18.00 14.42 -20.14
N ALA A 328 -18.51 15.26 -19.25
CA ALA A 328 -18.52 15.00 -17.81
C ALA A 328 -19.44 13.81 -17.45
N ALA A 329 -20.63 13.74 -18.04
CA ALA A 329 -21.55 12.61 -17.85
C ALA A 329 -20.95 11.28 -18.36
N LEU A 330 -20.28 11.30 -19.52
CA LEU A 330 -19.57 10.14 -20.04
C LEU A 330 -18.39 9.73 -19.14
N ALA A 331 -17.67 10.67 -18.54
CA ALA A 331 -16.59 10.37 -17.60
C ALA A 331 -17.11 9.75 -16.28
N LEU A 332 -18.26 10.22 -15.80
CA LEU A 332 -18.95 9.66 -14.62
C LEU A 332 -19.50 8.25 -14.90
N LEU A 333 -20.05 8.02 -16.10
CA LEU A 333 -20.56 6.72 -16.52
C LEU A 333 -19.45 5.72 -16.85
N ALA A 334 -18.32 6.20 -17.35
CA ALA A 334 -17.17 5.36 -17.69
C ALA A 334 -16.48 4.79 -16.44
N GLY A 335 -16.55 5.50 -15.30
CA GLY A 335 -15.91 5.09 -14.06
C GLY A 335 -14.38 4.97 -14.19
N GLU A 336 -13.68 5.08 -13.07
CA GLU A 336 -12.21 5.01 -13.03
C GLU A 336 -11.66 3.57 -13.24
N ASN A 337 -12.46 2.65 -13.77
CA ASN A 337 -12.08 1.27 -14.08
C ASN A 337 -12.62 0.84 -15.45
N GLN A 338 -11.70 0.64 -16.41
CA GLN A 338 -11.80 -0.09 -17.68
C GLN A 338 -13.07 0.15 -18.51
N GLY A 339 -12.86 0.82 -19.65
CA GLY A 339 -13.93 1.47 -20.40
C GLY A 339 -15.05 0.54 -20.91
N PRO A 340 -16.26 1.09 -21.11
CA PRO A 340 -17.44 0.37 -21.58
C PRO A 340 -17.32 -0.20 -23.02
N THR A 341 -16.21 0.06 -23.71
CA THR A 341 -15.95 -0.39 -25.08
C THR A 341 -15.56 -1.87 -25.15
N ASP A 342 -14.81 -2.40 -24.16
CA ASP A 342 -14.31 -3.79 -24.21
C ASP A 342 -15.44 -4.82 -24.04
N GLN A 343 -16.44 -4.52 -23.21
CA GLN A 343 -17.60 -5.42 -23.04
C GLN A 343 -18.53 -5.43 -24.26
N LEU A 344 -18.63 -4.32 -25.00
CA LEU A 344 -19.42 -4.26 -26.22
C LEU A 344 -18.71 -4.98 -27.38
N ILE A 345 -17.38 -4.86 -27.48
CA ILE A 345 -16.53 -5.50 -28.50
C ILE A 345 -16.52 -7.03 -28.37
N GLN A 346 -16.53 -7.56 -27.14
CA GLN A 346 -16.63 -9.00 -26.89
C GLN A 346 -18.01 -9.59 -27.22
N ALA A 347 -19.09 -8.82 -27.07
CA ALA A 347 -20.45 -9.28 -27.41
C ALA A 347 -20.67 -9.47 -28.93
N ILE A 348 -19.91 -8.75 -29.77
CA ILE A 348 -19.88 -8.88 -31.23
C ILE A 348 -18.74 -9.78 -31.75
N GLY A 349 -17.96 -10.39 -30.86
CA GLY A 349 -16.93 -11.38 -31.20
C GLY A 349 -15.73 -10.80 -31.96
N LEU A 350 -15.38 -9.55 -31.69
CA LEU A 350 -14.18 -8.88 -32.17
C LEU A 350 -13.17 -8.77 -31.02
N ASP A 351 -11.87 -8.82 -31.34
CA ASP A 351 -10.82 -8.81 -30.31
C ASP A 351 -10.11 -7.46 -30.21
N GLU A 352 -10.14 -6.64 -31.28
CA GLU A 352 -9.47 -5.33 -31.28
C GLU A 352 -10.12 -4.37 -32.27
N VAL A 353 -10.45 -3.15 -31.81
CA VAL A 353 -10.91 -2.03 -32.66
C VAL A 353 -10.04 -0.83 -32.32
N SER A 354 -9.25 -0.36 -33.30
CA SER A 354 -8.43 0.84 -33.12
C SER A 354 -8.75 1.88 -34.19
N VAL A 355 -8.88 3.13 -33.76
CA VAL A 355 -9.06 4.28 -34.64
C VAL A 355 -7.85 5.17 -34.46
N ARG A 356 -7.05 5.30 -35.52
CA ARG A 356 -5.88 6.20 -35.54
C ARG A 356 -6.17 7.35 -36.48
N GLN A 357 -5.94 8.57 -35.98
CA GLN A 357 -6.09 9.80 -36.73
C GLN A 357 -4.69 10.39 -36.94
N SER A 358 -4.31 10.66 -38.18
CA SER A 358 -3.01 11.25 -38.50
C SER A 358 -3.08 12.79 -38.42
N ASP A 359 -2.07 13.39 -37.80
CA ASP A 359 -2.00 14.84 -37.55
C ASP A 359 -1.26 15.55 -38.70
N GLY A 360 -1.79 15.38 -39.92
CA GLY A 360 -1.30 16.02 -41.15
C GLY A 360 -2.32 16.99 -41.76
N GLU A 361 -1.90 17.78 -42.75
CA GLU A 361 -2.71 18.82 -43.41
C GLU A 361 -3.99 18.27 -44.07
N VAL A 362 -4.03 16.95 -44.35
CA VAL A 362 -5.23 16.20 -44.71
C VAL A 362 -5.55 15.24 -43.58
N ARG A 363 -6.70 15.42 -42.92
CA ARG A 363 -7.20 14.53 -41.86
C ARG A 363 -7.66 13.21 -42.47
N GLU A 364 -6.80 12.20 -42.43
CA GLU A 364 -7.15 10.83 -42.80
C GLU A 364 -7.50 10.04 -41.53
N THR A 365 -8.71 9.46 -41.50
CA THR A 365 -9.13 8.58 -40.40
C THR A 365 -8.98 7.14 -40.86
N VAL A 366 -8.08 6.41 -40.22
CA VAL A 366 -7.85 4.99 -40.52
C VAL A 366 -8.51 4.17 -39.42
N VAL A 367 -9.44 3.31 -39.84
CA VAL A 367 -10.11 2.36 -38.94
C VAL A 367 -9.54 0.97 -39.20
N SER A 368 -8.99 0.36 -38.16
CA SER A 368 -8.45 -1.01 -38.19
C SER A 368 -9.29 -1.93 -37.31
N LEU A 369 -9.74 -3.04 -37.88
CA LEU A 369 -10.53 -4.08 -37.21
C LEU A 369 -9.71 -5.37 -37.19
N GLY A 370 -9.50 -5.96 -35.99
CA GLY A 370 -8.70 -7.17 -35.80
C GLY A 370 -9.49 -8.29 -35.13
N LYS A 371 -9.29 -9.52 -35.60
CA LYS A 371 -9.80 -10.74 -34.95
C LYS A 371 -8.73 -11.82 -34.89
N GLN A 372 -8.54 -12.37 -33.69
CA GLN A 372 -7.55 -13.39 -33.41
C GLN A 372 -8.21 -14.78 -33.44
N LEU A 373 -8.03 -15.49 -34.53
CA LEU A 373 -8.71 -16.77 -34.77
C LEU A 373 -8.04 -17.95 -34.03
N SER A 374 -6.75 -17.83 -33.67
CA SER A 374 -6.03 -18.81 -32.82
C SER A 374 -4.74 -18.22 -32.24
N ARG A 375 -4.02 -18.98 -31.39
CA ARG A 375 -2.71 -18.57 -30.83
C ARG A 375 -1.61 -18.32 -31.87
N ARG A 376 -1.86 -18.60 -33.16
CA ARG A 376 -0.88 -18.49 -34.25
C ARG A 376 -1.42 -17.76 -35.49
N TRP A 377 -2.68 -17.32 -35.49
CA TRP A 377 -3.33 -16.72 -36.67
C TRP A 377 -4.14 -15.48 -36.29
N TYR A 378 -3.78 -14.34 -36.89
CA TYR A 378 -4.40 -13.03 -36.75
C TYR A 378 -4.91 -12.55 -38.11
N VAL A 379 -6.12 -12.01 -38.16
CA VAL A 379 -6.69 -11.38 -39.36
C VAL A 379 -7.08 -9.95 -39.02
N GLY A 380 -6.45 -8.99 -39.70
CA GLY A 380 -6.75 -7.57 -39.58
C GLY A 380 -7.24 -7.01 -40.91
N TYR A 381 -8.20 -6.09 -40.86
CA TYR A 381 -8.69 -5.33 -42.00
C TYR A 381 -8.59 -3.84 -41.70
N GLU A 382 -7.90 -3.10 -42.57
CA GLU A 382 -7.70 -1.66 -42.44
C GLU A 382 -8.39 -0.93 -43.60
N ARG A 383 -9.13 0.14 -43.30
CA ARG A 383 -9.76 0.98 -44.32
C ARG A 383 -9.57 2.45 -43.99
N SER A 384 -8.98 3.21 -44.92
CA SER A 384 -8.92 4.66 -44.81
C SER A 384 -10.21 5.29 -45.29
N LEU A 385 -10.69 6.29 -44.55
CA LEU A 385 -11.84 7.10 -44.91
C LEU A 385 -11.34 8.49 -45.28
N ASN A 386 -11.28 8.78 -46.58
CA ASN A 386 -10.99 10.12 -47.10
C ASN A 386 -12.26 10.96 -47.05
N ALA A 387 -12.25 12.03 -46.27
CA ALA A 387 -13.30 13.03 -46.26
C ALA A 387 -13.14 13.95 -47.48
N THR A 388 -13.78 13.61 -48.61
CA THR A 388 -13.93 14.55 -49.73
C THR A 388 -14.98 15.60 -49.36
N ALA A 389 -14.54 16.83 -49.08
CA ALA A 389 -15.41 17.99 -48.96
C ALA A 389 -15.96 18.35 -50.36
N GLY A 390 -17.23 18.01 -50.62
CA GLY A 390 -17.95 18.49 -51.79
C GLY A 390 -18.61 19.83 -51.50
N THR A 391 -18.09 20.91 -52.07
CA THR A 391 -18.79 22.20 -52.18
C THR A 391 -19.72 22.16 -53.39
N GLY A 392 -21.02 22.22 -53.13
CA GLY A 392 -22.07 22.46 -54.13
C GLY A 392 -22.58 23.89 -53.98
N SER A 393 -22.46 24.65 -55.07
CA SER A 393 -22.86 26.04 -55.30
C SER A 393 -24.34 26.33 -55.05
#